data_AF-A0A7S7TMB9-F1
#
_entry.id   AF-A0A7S7TMB9-F1
#
_cell.length_a   1.000
_cell.length_b   1.000
_cell.length_c   1.000
_cell.angle_alpha   90.00
_cell.angle_beta   90.00
_cell.angle_gamma   90.00
#
_symmetry.space_group_name_H-M   'P 1'
#
loop_
_entity.id
_entity.type
_entity.pdbx_description
1 polymer ?
#
loop_
_entity_poly.entity_id
_entity_poly.type
_entity_poly.pdbx_seq_one_letter_code
_entity_poly.pdbx_strand_id
1 'polypeptide(L)' 'MTRTGGGRKRKASGRRRSAGEETGEGSPDDALILIAAAVTELAKLAQRHNFAVLDRLLAMARLEADEQLRARSRWKLS' A
#
# COMPACT_ATOMS: atom_id res chain seq x y z
N MET A 1 10.55 49.16 -33.52
CA MET A 1 11.27 47.93 -33.89
C MET A 1 12.39 47.68 -32.88
N THR A 2 12.28 46.63 -32.06
CA THR A 2 13.42 45.98 -31.37
C THR A 2 13.06 44.52 -31.16
N ARG A 3 13.89 43.62 -31.71
CA ARG A 3 13.84 42.16 -31.53
C ARG A 3 14.89 41.77 -30.50
N THR A 4 14.56 40.87 -29.59
CA THR A 4 15.47 39.91 -28.92
C THR A 4 14.57 38.77 -28.39
N GLY A 5 14.62 37.55 -28.93
CA GLY A 5 15.57 36.49 -28.55
C GLY A 5 15.19 35.95 -27.17
N GLY A 6 14.51 34.81 -27.02
CA GLY A 6 15.01 33.47 -27.29
C GLY A 6 15.15 32.72 -25.95
N GLY A 7 14.48 31.58 -25.77
CA GLY A 7 14.58 30.86 -24.49
C GLY A 7 13.61 29.71 -24.29
N ARG A 8 13.70 28.66 -25.11
CA ARG A 8 13.06 27.37 -24.85
C ARG A 8 13.77 26.67 -23.70
N LYS A 9 13.09 26.40 -22.58
CA LYS A 9 13.47 25.31 -21.65
C LYS A 9 12.25 24.44 -21.34
N ARG A 10 12.32 23.19 -21.78
CA ARG A 10 11.39 22.11 -21.42
C ARG A 10 11.85 21.46 -20.10
N LYS A 11 10.86 21.13 -19.26
CA LYS A 11 10.72 19.97 -18.33
C LYS A 11 11.87 19.62 -17.37
N ALA A 12 11.56 19.68 -16.07
CA ALA A 12 11.90 18.66 -15.08
C ALA A 12 10.80 18.69 -14.00
N SER A 13 9.88 17.74 -13.98
CA SER A 13 9.93 16.58 -13.06
C SER A 13 10.33 17.01 -11.64
N GLY A 14 9.31 17.29 -10.82
CA GLY A 14 9.45 17.56 -9.40
C GLY A 14 8.45 16.72 -8.63
N ARG A 15 8.58 15.39 -8.74
CA ARG A 15 7.93 14.42 -7.85
C ARG A 15 8.46 14.65 -6.43
N ARG A 16 7.91 15.63 -5.71
CA ARG A 16 8.04 15.69 -4.26
C ARG A 16 6.94 14.81 -3.67
N ARG A 17 7.19 13.49 -3.72
CA ARG A 17 6.70 12.61 -2.67
C ARG A 17 7.48 13.04 -1.44
N SER A 18 6.89 13.91 -0.63
CA SER A 18 7.36 14.08 0.73
C SER A 18 7.02 12.78 1.44
N ALA A 19 8.02 11.88 1.50
CA ALA A 19 8.07 10.83 2.48
C ALA A 19 8.08 11.53 3.83
N GLY A 20 6.88 11.76 4.37
CA GLY A 20 6.71 12.20 5.75
C GLY A 20 7.16 11.04 6.62
N GLU A 21 8.35 11.19 7.19
CA GLU A 21 8.75 10.71 8.52
C GLU A 21 7.98 9.49 9.00
N GLU A 22 8.46 8.31 8.61
CA GLU A 22 8.05 7.03 9.16
C GLU A 22 8.68 6.88 10.56
N THR A 23 8.25 7.69 11.53
CA THR A 23 8.64 7.59 12.95
C THR A 23 7.85 6.48 13.65
N GLY A 24 7.87 5.29 13.06
CA GLY A 24 7.32 4.07 13.63
C GLY A 24 8.15 2.89 13.16
N GLU A 25 8.49 1.98 14.08
CA GLU A 25 9.36 0.80 13.93
C GLU A 25 8.91 -0.24 12.87
N GLY A 26 8.07 0.11 11.89
CA GLY A 26 7.56 -0.86 10.91
C GLY A 26 7.28 -0.23 9.54
N SER A 27 7.78 -0.89 8.50
CA SER A 27 7.40 -0.57 7.12
C SER A 27 5.92 -0.87 6.95
N PRO A 28 5.19 -0.11 6.12
CA PRO A 28 3.79 -0.44 5.86
C PRO A 28 3.62 -1.79 5.15
N ASP A 29 4.68 -2.34 4.54
CA ASP A 29 4.67 -3.72 4.03
C ASP A 29 4.61 -4.72 5.20
N ASP A 30 5.34 -4.46 6.29
CA ASP A 30 5.33 -5.29 7.51
C ASP A 30 3.96 -5.25 8.18
N ALA A 31 3.31 -4.08 8.20
CA ALA A 31 1.95 -3.94 8.70
C ALA A 31 0.96 -4.80 7.91
N LEU A 32 1.07 -4.82 6.57
CA LEU A 32 0.22 -5.65 5.72
C LEU A 32 0.44 -7.14 5.95
N ILE A 33 1.70 -7.57 6.12
CA ILE A 33 2.05 -8.96 6.44
C ILE A 33 1.48 -9.35 7.81
N LEU A 34 1.60 -8.47 8.81
CA LEU A 34 1.05 -8.69 10.14
C LEU A 34 -0.48 -8.82 10.11
N ILE A 35 -1.17 -7.92 9.41
CA ILE A 35 -2.64 -7.98 9.24
C ILE A 35 -3.04 -9.30 8.58
N ALA A 36 -2.38 -9.66 7.48
CA ALA A 36 -2.60 -10.92 6.80
C ALA A 36 -2.47 -12.13 7.74
N ALA A 37 -1.42 -12.17 8.57
CA ALA A 37 -1.20 -13.23 9.55
C ALA A 37 -2.28 -13.25 10.65
N ALA A 38 -2.60 -12.09 11.23
CA ALA A 38 -3.59 -11.97 12.29
C ALA A 38 -4.98 -12.41 11.82
N VAL A 39 -5.40 -11.96 10.63
CA VAL A 39 -6.68 -12.31 10.02
C VAL A 39 -6.79 -13.81 9.77
N THR A 40 -5.71 -14.47 9.37
CA THR A 40 -5.68 -15.93 9.21
C THR A 40 -5.92 -16.67 10.53
N GLU A 41 -5.34 -16.21 11.64
CA GLU A 41 -5.58 -16.82 12.96
C GLU A 41 -7.01 -16.57 13.45
N LEU A 42 -7.54 -15.37 13.24
CA LEU A 42 -8.93 -15.06 13.56
C LEU A 42 -9.92 -15.89 12.74
N ALA A 43 -9.61 -16.20 11.47
CA ALA A 43 -10.46 -17.03 10.62
C ALA A 43 -10.59 -18.44 11.18
N LYS A 44 -9.48 -19.02 11.68
CA LYS A 44 -9.52 -20.32 12.38
C LYS A 44 -10.44 -20.29 13.60
N LEU A 45 -10.44 -19.19 14.36
CA LEU A 45 -11.35 -19.03 15.50
C LEU A 45 -12.81 -18.93 15.04
N ALA A 46 -13.08 -18.13 14.01
CA ALA A 46 -14.43 -18.00 13.44
C ALA A 46 -14.97 -19.35 12.94
N GLN A 47 -14.15 -20.15 12.26
CA GLN A 47 -14.51 -21.49 11.81
C GLN A 47 -14.82 -22.43 12.98
N ARG A 48 -13.97 -22.44 14.02
CA ARG A 48 -14.18 -23.27 15.22
C ARG A 48 -15.49 -22.98 15.94
N HIS A 49 -15.99 -21.74 15.87
CA HIS A 49 -17.23 -21.31 16.51
C HIS A 49 -18.41 -21.15 15.53
N ASN A 50 -18.28 -21.63 14.28
CA ASN A 50 -19.31 -21.55 13.24
C ASN A 50 -19.79 -20.11 12.93
N PHE A 51 -18.91 -19.12 13.04
CA PHE A 51 -19.20 -17.73 12.67
C PHE A 51 -18.97 -17.51 11.16
N ALA A 52 -19.86 -18.05 10.33
CA ALA A 52 -19.72 -18.06 8.86
C ALA A 52 -19.54 -16.67 8.22
N VAL A 53 -20.29 -15.67 8.69
CA VAL A 53 -20.17 -14.29 8.17
C VAL A 53 -18.81 -13.69 8.54
N LEU A 54 -18.33 -13.93 9.77
CA LEU A 54 -17.03 -13.43 10.22
C LEU A 54 -15.89 -14.12 9.46
N ASP A 55 -15.94 -15.44 9.28
CA ASP A 55 -14.97 -16.18 8.47
C ASP A 55 -14.89 -15.60 7.04
N ARG A 56 -16.04 -15.32 6.42
CA ARG A 56 -16.09 -14.68 5.10
C ARG A 56 -15.46 -13.29 5.09
N LEU A 57 -15.75 -12.44 6.07
CA LEU A 57 -15.17 -11.10 6.17
C LEU A 57 -13.65 -11.16 6.36
N LEU A 58 -13.17 -12.09 7.17
CA LEU A 58 -11.74 -12.31 7.40
C LEU A 58 -11.04 -12.82 6.13
N ALA A 59 -11.66 -13.74 5.38
CA ALA A 59 -11.13 -14.17 4.09
C ALA A 59 -10.98 -13.01 3.10
N MET A 60 -11.94 -12.08 3.05
CA MET A 60 -11.86 -10.88 2.21
C MET A 60 -10.77 -9.92 2.69
N ALA A 61 -10.65 -9.70 3.99
CA ALA A 61 -9.62 -8.83 4.56
C ALA A 61 -8.20 -9.35 4.25
N ARG A 62 -8.01 -10.68 4.26
CA ARG A 62 -6.74 -11.30 3.87
C ARG A 62 -6.39 -11.01 2.40
N LEU A 63 -7.35 -11.22 1.50
CA LEU A 63 -7.17 -10.98 0.07
C LEU A 63 -6.80 -9.51 -0.22
N GLU A 64 -7.48 -8.58 0.44
CA GLU A 64 -7.20 -7.14 0.32
C GLU A 64 -5.77 -6.82 0.80
N ALA A 65 -5.34 -7.34 1.95
CA ALA A 65 -3.98 -7.12 2.46
C ALA A 65 -2.90 -7.63 1.46
N ASP A 66 -3.11 -8.83 0.90
CA ASP A 66 -2.22 -9.41 -0.10
C ASP A 66 -2.21 -8.59 -1.42
N GLU A 67 -3.35 -8.02 -1.82
CA GLU A 67 -3.45 -7.15 -2.99
C GLU A 67 -2.77 -5.79 -2.80
N GLN A 68 -2.94 -5.17 -1.63
CA GLN A 68 -2.25 -3.93 -1.27
C GLN A 68 -0.73 -4.12 -1.26
N LEU A 69 -0.24 -5.26 -0.73
CA LEU A 69 1.18 -5.58 -0.74
C LEU A 69 1.71 -5.68 -2.18
N ARG A 70 1.01 -6.41 -3.05
CA ARG A 70 1.36 -6.51 -4.48
C ARG A 70 1.35 -5.16 -5.19
N ALA A 71 0.34 -4.32 -4.94
CA ALA A 71 0.24 -2.98 -5.52
C ALA A 71 1.44 -2.11 -5.14
N ARG A 72 1.85 -2.16 -3.88
CA ARG A 72 3.04 -1.46 -3.38
C ARG A 72 4.33 -2.00 -3.99
N SER A 73 4.46 -3.32 -4.15
CA SER A 73 5.61 -3.92 -4.83
C SER A 73 5.74 -3.41 -6.27
N ARG A 74 4.62 -3.32 -7.01
CA ARG A 74 4.60 -2.78 -8.38
C ARG A 74 5.04 -1.31 -8.43
N TRP A 75 4.61 -0.48 -7.48
CA TRP A 75 5.01 0.94 -7.42
C TRP A 75 6.47 1.16 -7.05
N LYS A 76 7.09 0.24 -6.29
CA LYS A 76 8.52 0.30 -5.98
C LYS A 76 9.41 -0.05 -7.18
N LEU A 77 8.86 -0.77 -8.17
CA LEU A 77 9.56 -1.21 -9.37
C LEU A 77 9.42 -0.26 -10.59
N SER A 78 8.67 0.85 -10.45
CA SER A 78 8.43 1.84 -11.52
C SER A 78 9.03 3.21 -11.21
#